data_AF-A0A0F8NBR8-F1
#
_entry.id   AF-A0A0F8NBR8-F1
#
_cell.length_a   1.000
_cell.length_b   1.000
_cell.length_c   1.000
_cell.angle_alpha   90.00
_cell.angle_beta   90.00
_cell.angle_gamma   90.00
#
_symmetry.space_group_name_H-M   'P 1'
#
loop_
_entity.id
_entity.type
_entity.pdbx_description
1 polymer ?
#
loop_
_entity_poly.entity_id
_entity_poly.type
_entity_poly.pdbx_seq_one_letter_code
_entity_poly.pdbx_strand_id
1 'polypeptide(L)' 'ILLYDNKNTLNYIFVIPKRLIPSEYKTKYGVNNLFRVELPGFWRMLYTLTAGNSGVETLVIVIDIIDHKKYDKVFGYKK' A
#
# COMPACT_ATOMS: atom_id res chain seq x y z
N ILE A 1 7.92 5.86 9.20
CA ILE A 1 6.50 6.18 9.53
C ILE A 1 6.16 5.36 10.76
N LEU A 2 6.13 6.01 11.92
CA LEU A 2 5.80 5.34 13.18
C LEU A 2 4.31 4.99 13.15
N LEU A 3 3.99 3.70 12.94
CA LEU A 3 2.63 3.20 13.14
C LEU A 3 2.43 3.12 14.66
N TYR A 4 2.01 4.24 15.27
CA TYR A 4 1.50 4.21 16.63
C TYR A 4 0.28 3.29 16.66
N ASP A 5 0.37 2.23 17.47
CA ASP A 5 -0.70 1.31 17.83
C ASP A 5 -1.77 2.08 18.62
N ASN A 6 -2.57 2.86 17.88
CA ASN A 6 -3.80 3.43 18.36
C ASN A 6 -4.91 2.71 17.62
N LYS A 7 -5.87 2.13 18.34
CA LYS A 7 -6.97 1.34 17.77
C LYS A 7 -7.76 2.08 16.68
N ASN A 8 -7.67 3.41 16.62
CA ASN A 8 -8.26 4.26 15.59
C ASN A 8 -7.52 4.23 14.23
N THR A 9 -6.21 3.94 14.18
CA THR A 9 -5.39 3.96 12.96
C THR A 9 -5.75 2.83 12.00
N LEU A 10 -6.25 1.71 12.54
CA LEU A 10 -6.66 0.54 11.75
C LEU A 10 -7.78 0.86 10.76
N ASN A 11 -8.62 1.87 11.03
CA ASN A 11 -9.72 2.25 10.15
C ASN A 11 -9.27 2.83 8.79
N TYR A 12 -8.00 3.20 8.66
CA TYR A 12 -7.47 3.84 7.44
C TYR A 12 -6.55 2.92 6.63
N ILE A 13 -6.23 1.72 7.13
CA ILE A 13 -5.37 0.75 6.47
C ILE A 13 -6.22 -0.35 5.84
N PHE A 14 -5.97 -0.62 4.56
CA PHE A 14 -6.69 -1.60 3.77
C PHE A 14 -5.72 -2.58 3.11
N VAL A 15 -6.06 -3.86 3.18
CA VAL A 15 -5.37 -4.90 2.42
C VAL A 15 -5.90 -4.89 0.99
N ILE A 16 -5.00 -4.86 0.00
CA ILE A 16 -5.39 -5.01 -1.41
C ILE A 16 -5.40 -6.50 -1.76
N PRO A 17 -6.54 -7.07 -2.21
CA PRO A 17 -6.59 -8.45 -2.68
C PRO A 17 -5.56 -8.70 -3.79
N LYS A 18 -4.84 -9.83 -3.75
CA LYS A 18 -3.75 -10.16 -4.71
C LYS A 18 -4.14 -10.05 -6.18
N ARG A 19 -5.42 -10.35 -6.50
CA ARG A 19 -5.99 -10.22 -7.85
C ARG A 19 -6.13 -8.78 -8.33
N LEU A 20 -6.24 -7.82 -7.40
CA LEU A 20 -6.37 -6.39 -7.68
C LEU A 20 -5.03 -5.65 -7.66
N ILE A 21 -3.93 -6.32 -7.27
CA ILE A 21 -2.59 -5.71 -7.33
C ILE A 21 -2.24 -5.45 -8.81
N PRO A 22 -1.99 -4.19 -9.20
CA PRO A 22 -1.62 -3.82 -10.57
C PRO A 22 -0.43 -4.64 -11.08
N SER A 23 -0.48 -5.07 -12.34
CA SER A 23 0.59 -5.85 -12.98
C SER A 23 1.91 -5.09 -13.01
N GLU A 24 1.86 -3.78 -13.28
CA GLU A 24 3.06 -2.91 -13.28
C GLU A 24 3.83 -3.00 -11.95
N TYR A 25 3.13 -3.00 -10.81
CA TYR A 25 3.78 -3.08 -9.50
C TYR A 25 4.40 -4.46 -9.25
N LYS A 26 3.75 -5.54 -9.69
CA LYS A 26 4.31 -6.89 -9.62
C LYS A 26 5.61 -7.00 -10.43
N THR A 27 5.60 -6.48 -11.65
CA THR A 27 6.76 -6.57 -12.57
C THR A 27 7.90 -5.65 -12.12
N LYS A 28 7.60 -4.42 -11.72
CA LYS A 28 8.62 -3.41 -11.41
C LYS A 28 9.23 -3.58 -10.02
N TYR A 29 8.42 -4.01 -9.05
CA TYR A 29 8.82 -4.06 -7.64
C TYR A 29 8.79 -5.46 -7.04
N GLY A 30 8.37 -6.49 -7.79
CA GLY A 30 8.32 -7.87 -7.30
C GLY A 30 7.28 -8.09 -6.19
N VAL A 31 6.32 -7.17 -6.00
CA VAL A 31 5.41 -7.24 -4.85
C VAL A 31 4.37 -8.34 -4.99
N ASN A 32 4.19 -9.11 -3.92
CA ASN A 32 3.19 -10.18 -3.80
C ASN A 32 2.10 -9.89 -2.74
N ASN A 33 2.27 -8.78 -2.02
CA ASN A 33 1.33 -8.20 -1.07
C ASN A 33 1.33 -6.68 -1.28
N LEU A 34 0.19 -6.04 -1.04
CA LEU A 34 0.05 -4.60 -1.18
C LEU A 34 -0.98 -4.11 -0.18
N PHE A 35 -0.65 -3.03 0.49
CA PHE A 35 -1.49 -2.35 1.45
C PHE A 35 -1.69 -0.92 0.98
N ARG A 36 -2.83 -0.35 1.38
CA ARG A 36 -3.16 1.05 1.16
C ARG A 36 -3.45 1.68 2.51
N VAL A 37 -2.90 2.86 2.74
CA VAL A 37 -3.38 3.73 3.82
C VAL A 37 -3.91 5.04 3.24
N GLU A 38 -5.06 5.46 3.73
CA GLU A 38 -5.66 6.75 3.39
C GLU A 38 -4.93 7.87 4.15
N LEU A 39 -4.51 8.89 3.41
CA LEU A 39 -3.85 10.08 3.92
C LEU A 39 -4.79 11.30 3.81
N PRO A 40 -4.55 12.37 4.59
CA PRO A 40 -5.30 13.62 4.45
C PRO A 40 -5.34 14.13 3.00
N GLY A 41 -6.44 14.76 2.62
CA GLY A 41 -6.61 15.32 1.27
C GLY A 41 -6.86 14.27 0.18
N PHE A 42 -7.41 13.10 0.53
CA PHE A 42 -7.73 12.00 -0.40
C PHE A 42 -6.52 11.40 -1.12
N TRP A 43 -5.34 11.51 -0.51
CA TRP A 43 -4.13 10.84 -0.94
C TRP A 43 -4.08 9.41 -0.41
N ARG A 44 -3.38 8.53 -1.14
CA ARG A 44 -3.19 7.13 -0.77
C ARG A 44 -1.73 6.79 -0.84
N MET A 45 -1.20 6.26 0.25
CA MET A 45 0.11 5.63 0.25
C MET A 45 -0.07 4.13 0.05
N LEU A 46 0.60 3.59 -0.96
CA LEU A 46 0.69 2.17 -1.23
C LEU A 46 2.02 1.65 -0.71
N TYR A 47 1.99 0.54 0.00
CA TYR A 47 3.19 -0.05 0.56
C TYR A 47 3.11 -1.57 0.58
N THR A 48 4.28 -2.22 0.60
CA THR A 48 4.44 -3.67 0.77
C THR A 48 5.17 -3.93 2.08
N LEU A 49 4.90 -5.10 2.66
CA LEU A 49 5.65 -5.62 3.80
C LEU A 49 6.56 -6.75 3.33
N THR A 50 7.82 -6.72 3.78
CA THR A 50 8.77 -7.81 3.57
C THR A 50 9.56 -8.08 4.84
N ALA A 51 10.08 -9.30 4.98
CA ALA A 51 11.05 -9.60 6.02
C ALA A 51 12.37 -8.87 5.75
N GLY A 52 12.97 -8.33 6.81
CA GLY A 52 14.36 -7.84 6.80
C GLY A 52 15.37 -8.99 6.83
N ASN A 53 16.66 -8.65 6.77
CA ASN A 53 17.75 -9.63 6.61
C ASN A 53 17.82 -10.66 7.75
N SER A 54 17.43 -10.29 8.97
CA SER A 54 17.44 -11.17 10.14
C SER A 54 16.18 -12.01 10.29
N GLY A 55 15.16 -11.83 9.43
CA GLY A 55 13.85 -12.51 9.53
C GLY A 55 12.97 -12.06 10.70
N VAL A 56 13.54 -11.35 11.69
CA VAL A 56 12.82 -10.82 12.87
C VAL A 56 12.23 -9.43 12.58
N GLU A 57 12.81 -8.70 11.63
CA GLU A 57 12.38 -7.36 11.26
C GLU A 57 11.32 -7.38 10.16
N THR A 58 10.28 -6.55 10.30
CA THR A 58 9.33 -6.26 9.21
C THR A 58 9.70 -4.92 8.59
N LEU A 59 10.02 -4.93 7.29
CA LEU A 59 10.29 -3.72 6.52
C LEU A 59 9.01 -3.25 5.82
N VAL A 60 8.74 -1.96 5.97
CA VAL A 60 7.68 -1.25 5.23
C VAL A 60 8.32 -0.55 4.04
N ILE A 61 8.00 -0.98 2.83
CA ILE A 61 8.51 -0.35 1.60
C ILE A 61 7.36 0.41 0.96
N VAL A 62 7.50 1.73 0.88
CA VAL A 62 6.55 2.59 0.17
C VAL A 62 6.75 2.41 -1.33
N ILE A 63 5.68 2.01 -2.01
CA ILE A 63 5.65 1.79 -3.47
C ILE A 63 5.24 3.06 -4.20
N ASP A 64 4.20 3.73 -3.71
CA ASP A 64 3.67 4.92 -4.36
C ASP A 64 2.88 5.80 -3.36
N ILE A 65 2.84 7.12 -3.62
CA ILE A 65 2.00 8.08 -2.89
C ILE A 65 1.25 8.90 -3.94
N ILE A 66 -0.04 8.63 -4.08
CA ILE A 66 -0.83 9.14 -5.20
C ILE A 66 -2.17 9.73 -4.76
N ASP A 67 -2.66 10.67 -5.55
CA ASP A 67 -3.99 11.23 -5.35
C ASP A 67 -5.08 10.24 -5.79
N HIS A 68 -6.33 10.56 -5.48
CA HIS A 68 -7.48 9.74 -5.85
C HIS A 68 -7.60 9.51 -7.36
N LYS A 69 -7.33 10.51 -8.20
CA LYS A 69 -7.48 10.39 -9.65
C LYS A 69 -6.46 9.41 -10.24
N LYS A 70 -5.21 9.47 -9.80
CA LYS A 70 -4.15 8.57 -10.23
C LYS A 70 -4.38 7.17 -9.67
N TYR A 71 -4.85 7.04 -8.43
CA TYR A 71 -5.23 5.77 -7.83
C TYR A 71 -6.27 5.03 -8.69
N ASP A 72 -7.35 5.71 -9.09
CA ASP A 72 -8.38 5.09 -9.93
C ASP A 72 -7.81 4.58 -11.26
N LYS A 73 -6.92 5.36 -11.89
CA LYS A 73 -6.25 4.94 -13.13
C LYS A 73 -5.35 3.72 -12.95
N VAL A 74 -4.54 3.71 -11.89
CA VAL A 74 -3.62 2.60 -11.58
C VAL A 74 -4.40 1.30 -11.31
N PHE A 75 -5.53 1.40 -10.61
CA PHE A 75 -6.36 0.26 -10.24
C PHE A 75 -7.47 -0.07 -11.26
N GLY A 76 -7.56 0.69 -12.35
CA GLY A 76 -8.56 0.48 -13.41
C GLY A 76 -10.00 0.75 -12.97
N TYR A 77 -10.21 1.55 -11.92
CA TYR A 77 -11.55 1.95 -11.50
C TYR A 77 -12.12 2.98 -12.48
N LYS A 78 -13.36 2.75 -12.91
CA LYS A 78 -14.11 3.73 -13.70
C LYS A 78 -14.87 4.64 -12.74
N LYS A 79 -14.76 5.95 -12.96
CA LYS A 79 -15.63 6.93 -12.31
C LYS A 79 -16.99 6.98 -12.98
#